data_AF-A0AAE6YFC2-F1
#
_entry.id   AF-A0AAE6YFC2-F1
#
_cell.length_a   1.000
_cell.length_b   1.000
_cell.length_c   1.000
_cell.angle_alpha   90.00
_cell.angle_beta   90.00
_cell.angle_gamma   90.00
#
_symmetry.space_group_name_H-M   'P 1'
#
loop_
_entity.id
_entity.type
_entity.pdbx_description
1 polymer ?
#
loop_
_entity_poly.entity_id
_entity_poly.type
_entity_poly.pdbx_seq_one_letter_code
_entity_poly.pdbx_strand_id
1 'polypeptide(L)'
;MEIDEDGWPPASVESLWAVDLGDGTARLVNTPWFVRGVASGDIIRVQQDGDGVLWAGETVRASQNCTIRLIVLKDDGSAAARQSVLDVFYRLGTTGEGIEQFRMVALDVPPQANLPKIRELLEHGETKEWWHWEEGCVTAAWEATARV
;
A
#
# COMPACT_ATOMS: atom_id res chain seq x y z
N MET A 1 -14.03 -6.05 -3.56
CA MET A 1 -12.88 -6.22 -4.48
C MET A 1 -13.12 -7.47 -5.29
N GLU A 2 -12.68 -7.49 -6.54
CA GLU A 2 -12.72 -8.70 -7.38
C GLU A 2 -11.49 -9.57 -7.05
N ILE A 3 -11.70 -10.88 -6.93
CA ILE A 3 -10.65 -11.88 -6.71
C ILE A 3 -10.34 -12.51 -8.06
N ASP A 4 -9.07 -12.54 -8.45
CA ASP A 4 -8.65 -13.14 -9.72
C ASP A 4 -8.66 -14.67 -9.70
N GLU A 5 -8.32 -15.28 -10.84
CA GLU A 5 -8.31 -16.74 -11.03
C GLU A 5 -7.30 -17.46 -10.11
N ASP A 6 -6.27 -16.75 -9.65
CA ASP A 6 -5.24 -17.25 -8.75
C ASP A 6 -5.59 -17.05 -7.26
N GLY A 7 -6.76 -16.45 -6.98
CA GLY A 7 -7.24 -16.21 -5.62
C GLY A 7 -6.68 -14.94 -4.98
N TRP A 8 -6.21 -13.97 -5.78
CA TRP A 8 -5.66 -12.70 -5.31
C TRP A 8 -6.62 -11.52 -5.60
N PRO A 9 -6.88 -10.62 -4.64
CA PRO A 9 -6.48 -10.71 -3.23
C PRO A 9 -7.24 -11.82 -2.48
N PRO A 10 -6.69 -12.34 -1.37
CA PRO A 10 -7.29 -13.43 -0.58
C PRO A 10 -8.53 -13.01 0.22
N ALA A 11 -9.02 -11.78 0.03
CA ALA A 11 -10.16 -11.21 0.73
C ALA A 11 -11.03 -10.40 -0.25
N SER A 12 -12.35 -10.55 -0.14
CA SER A 12 -13.30 -9.76 -0.94
C SER A 12 -13.54 -8.35 -0.37
N VAL A 13 -13.22 -8.14 0.91
CA VAL A 13 -13.37 -6.89 1.66
C VAL A 13 -12.11 -6.65 2.49
N GLU A 14 -11.68 -5.39 2.55
CA GLU A 14 -10.62 -4.90 3.43
C GLU A 14 -11.17 -3.74 4.26
N SER A 15 -10.92 -3.76 5.57
CA SER A 15 -11.23 -2.65 6.45
C SER A 15 -10.01 -1.75 6.62
N LEU A 16 -10.19 -0.46 6.38
CA LEU A 16 -9.16 0.56 6.55
C LEU A 16 -9.46 1.44 7.76
N TRP A 17 -8.39 1.90 8.41
CA TRP A 17 -8.50 2.92 9.44
C TRP A 17 -8.66 4.28 8.79
N ALA A 18 -9.63 5.05 9.27
CA ALA A 18 -9.89 6.39 8.78
C ALA A 18 -10.29 7.35 9.90
N VAL A 19 -10.04 8.63 9.67
CA VAL A 19 -10.53 9.73 10.51
C VAL A 19 -11.71 10.37 9.80
N ASP A 20 -12.89 10.33 10.42
CA ASP A 20 -14.08 11.04 9.95
C ASP A 20 -13.84 12.56 9.96
N LEU A 21 -14.20 13.23 8.86
CA LEU A 21 -14.06 14.67 8.69
C LEU A 21 -15.38 15.43 8.93
N GLY A 22 -16.48 14.71 9.15
CA GLY A 22 -17.78 15.27 9.56
C GLY A 22 -18.65 15.79 8.41
N ASP A 23 -18.22 15.65 7.16
CA ASP A 23 -18.92 16.12 5.96
C ASP A 23 -19.24 14.97 4.98
N GLY A 24 -19.30 13.73 5.49
CA GLY A 24 -19.47 12.53 4.68
C GLY A 24 -18.18 12.09 3.97
N THR A 25 -17.04 12.63 4.41
CA THR A 25 -15.72 12.18 3.96
C THR A 25 -14.88 11.69 5.14
N ALA A 26 -13.94 10.80 4.83
CA ALA A 26 -12.99 10.28 5.80
C ALA A 26 -11.58 10.29 5.20
N ARG A 27 -10.58 10.58 6.04
CA ARG A 27 -9.17 10.51 5.66
C ARG A 27 -8.58 9.17 6.06
N LEU A 28 -8.01 8.42 5.11
CA LEU A 28 -7.32 7.17 5.38
C LEU A 28 -6.06 7.42 6.23
N VAL A 29 -5.78 6.54 7.19
CA VAL A 29 -4.63 6.67 8.12
C VAL A 29 -3.79 5.41 8.28
N ASN A 30 -3.99 4.39 7.44
CA ASN A 30 -3.13 3.21 7.35
C ASN A 30 -2.85 2.84 5.90
N THR A 31 -1.89 1.93 5.69
CA THR A 31 -1.46 1.53 4.34
C THR A 31 -2.33 0.37 3.84
N PRO A 32 -2.98 0.48 2.67
CA PRO A 32 -3.82 -0.60 2.16
C PRO A 32 -3.06 -1.87 1.77
N TRP A 33 -3.58 -3.02 2.18
CA TRP A 33 -3.04 -4.35 1.86
C TRP A 33 -3.49 -4.89 0.51
N PHE A 34 -4.75 -4.65 0.12
CA PHE A 34 -5.34 -5.33 -1.03
C PHE A 34 -6.09 -4.38 -1.95
N VAL A 35 -6.89 -3.46 -1.39
CA VAL A 35 -7.63 -2.49 -2.19
C VAL A 35 -6.67 -1.65 -3.03
N ARG A 36 -7.04 -1.45 -4.30
CA ARG A 36 -6.26 -0.69 -5.28
C ARG A 36 -6.83 0.73 -5.44
N GLY A 37 -6.00 1.63 -5.92
CA GLY A 37 -6.39 3.01 -6.27
C GLY A 37 -6.53 3.97 -5.09
N VAL A 38 -6.18 3.55 -3.87
CA VAL A 38 -6.15 4.39 -2.68
C VAL A 38 -4.82 4.29 -1.94
N ALA A 39 -4.44 5.39 -1.29
CA ALA A 39 -3.24 5.51 -0.48
C ALA A 39 -3.54 6.14 0.89
N SER A 40 -2.62 5.91 1.83
CA SER A 40 -2.64 6.58 3.14
C SER A 40 -2.74 8.09 2.97
N GLY A 41 -3.61 8.75 3.74
CA GLY A 41 -3.85 10.18 3.67
C GLY A 41 -4.87 10.62 2.61
N ASP A 42 -5.33 9.73 1.72
CA ASP A 42 -6.42 10.06 0.79
C ASP A 42 -7.68 10.43 1.56
N ILE A 43 -8.43 11.40 1.01
CA ILE A 43 -9.78 11.70 1.47
C ILE A 43 -10.76 11.03 0.52
N ILE A 44 -11.59 10.16 1.08
CA ILE A 44 -12.61 9.39 0.37
C ILE A 44 -14.00 9.79 0.83
N ARG A 45 -15.00 9.63 -0.03
CA ARG A 45 -16.39 9.63 0.42
C ARG A 45 -16.66 8.37 1.23
N VAL A 46 -17.51 8.49 2.24
CA VAL A 46 -18.04 7.34 2.96
C VAL A 46 -19.55 7.33 2.92
N GLN A 47 -20.13 6.13 2.80
CA GLN A 47 -21.57 5.93 2.86
C GLN A 47 -21.89 4.98 4.00
N GLN A 48 -22.83 5.37 4.85
CA GLN A 48 -23.29 4.53 5.94
C GLN A 48 -24.40 3.62 5.43
N ASP A 49 -24.31 2.32 5.71
CA ASP A 49 -25.41 1.39 5.47
C ASP A 49 -26.44 1.38 6.62
N GLY A 50 -27.47 0.54 6.49
CA GLY A 50 -28.54 0.44 7.49
C GLY A 50 -28.09 -0.08 8.86
N ASP A 51 -26.92 -0.73 8.93
CA ASP A 51 -26.35 -1.30 10.15
C ASP A 51 -25.29 -0.37 10.77
N GLY A 52 -25.06 0.79 10.16
CA GLY A 52 -24.14 1.81 10.65
C GLY A 52 -22.71 1.63 10.18
N VAL A 53 -22.43 0.67 9.29
CA VAL A 53 -21.08 0.43 8.73
C VAL A 53 -20.78 1.49 7.67
N LEU A 54 -19.58 2.07 7.75
CA LEU A 54 -19.10 3.03 6.75
C LEU A 54 -18.40 2.28 5.61
N TRP A 55 -18.99 2.37 4.42
CA TRP A 55 -18.42 1.86 3.19
C TRP A 55 -17.64 2.95 2.45
N ALA A 56 -16.42 2.63 2.05
CA ALA A 56 -15.57 3.49 1.25
C ALA A 56 -16.18 3.70 -0.16
N GLY A 57 -16.25 4.95 -0.58
CA GLY A 57 -16.64 5.36 -1.93
C GLY A 57 -15.47 5.90 -2.73
N GLU A 58 -15.74 6.85 -3.63
CA GLU A 58 -14.73 7.48 -4.47
C GLU A 58 -13.72 8.33 -3.68
N THR A 59 -12.49 8.41 -4.18
CA THR A 59 -11.48 9.35 -3.69
C THR A 59 -11.84 10.77 -4.10
N VAL A 60 -12.05 11.64 -3.11
CA VAL A 60 -12.35 13.07 -3.29
C VAL A 60 -11.06 13.88 -3.43
N ARG A 61 -10.01 13.49 -2.69
CA ARG A 61 -8.71 14.16 -2.75
C ARG A 61 -7.58 13.17 -2.50
N ALA A 62 -6.72 12.99 -3.49
CA ALA A 62 -5.51 12.18 -3.36
C ALA A 62 -4.46 12.86 -2.47
N SER A 63 -3.80 12.07 -1.64
CA SER A 63 -2.68 12.45 -0.75
C SER A 63 -1.39 12.77 -1.48
N GLN A 64 -1.23 12.27 -2.72
CA GLN A 64 0.03 12.17 -3.46
C GLN A 64 1.01 11.12 -2.90
N ASN A 65 0.59 10.31 -1.92
CA ASN A 65 1.35 9.13 -1.52
C ASN A 65 1.12 8.00 -2.53
N CYS A 66 2.06 7.06 -2.59
CA CYS A 66 1.89 5.80 -3.29
C CYS A 66 1.77 4.66 -2.26
N THR A 67 0.97 3.65 -2.60
CA THR A 67 0.91 2.35 -1.91
C THR A 67 1.70 1.34 -2.74
N ILE A 68 2.82 0.87 -2.21
CA ILE A 68 3.63 -0.19 -2.84
C ILE A 68 3.64 -1.42 -1.93
N ARG A 69 3.45 -2.60 -2.49
CA ARG A 69 3.22 -3.83 -1.74
C ARG A 69 4.25 -4.88 -2.10
N LEU A 70 4.75 -5.62 -1.11
CA LEU A 70 5.79 -6.62 -1.27
C LEU A 70 5.36 -7.93 -0.61
N ILE A 71 5.51 -9.05 -1.32
CA ILE A 71 5.46 -10.39 -0.75
C ILE A 71 6.91 -10.83 -0.51
N VAL A 72 7.32 -10.92 0.76
CA VAL A 72 8.69 -11.23 1.16
C VAL A 72 8.92 -12.74 1.04
N LEU A 73 9.87 -13.12 0.19
CA LEU A 73 10.25 -14.52 -0.06
C LEU A 73 11.46 -14.94 0.77
N LYS A 74 12.38 -14.00 1.01
CA LYS A 74 13.59 -14.23 1.79
C LYS A 74 13.26 -14.70 3.21
N ASP A 75 14.01 -15.69 3.69
CA ASP A 75 13.86 -16.29 5.03
C ASP A 75 12.40 -16.67 5.33
N ASP A 76 11.71 -17.20 4.31
CA ASP A 76 10.28 -17.54 4.30
C ASP A 76 9.37 -16.41 4.77
N GLY A 77 9.76 -15.17 4.47
CA GLY A 77 9.04 -13.97 4.84
C GLY A 77 8.92 -13.77 6.36
N SER A 78 9.86 -14.29 7.15
CA SER A 78 9.86 -14.18 8.62
C SER A 78 9.67 -12.75 9.13
N ALA A 79 9.29 -12.60 10.40
CA ALA A 79 9.17 -11.29 11.04
C ALA A 79 10.45 -10.44 10.91
N ALA A 80 11.63 -11.06 11.07
CA ALA A 80 12.91 -10.37 10.92
C ALA A 80 13.19 -9.95 9.46
N ALA A 81 12.79 -10.76 8.48
CA ALA A 81 12.90 -10.41 7.06
C ALA A 81 11.98 -9.23 6.71
N ARG A 82 10.71 -9.27 7.13
CA ARG A 82 9.75 -8.17 6.95
C ARG A 82 10.23 -6.88 7.62
N GLN A 83 10.77 -6.97 8.85
CA GLN A 83 11.34 -5.82 9.53
C GLN A 83 12.54 -5.25 8.78
N SER A 84 13.42 -6.10 8.25
CA SER A 84 14.58 -5.65 7.46
C SER A 84 14.17 -4.91 6.18
N VAL A 85 13.07 -5.31 5.55
CA VAL A 85 12.46 -4.61 4.41
C VAL A 85 11.97 -3.22 4.85
N LEU A 86 11.19 -3.14 5.93
CA LEU A 86 10.72 -1.85 6.47
C LEU A 86 11.90 -0.92 6.80
N ASP A 87 12.95 -1.43 7.44
CA ASP A 87 14.12 -0.63 7.84
C ASP A 87 14.94 -0.10 6.65
N VAL A 88 15.02 -0.85 5.54
CA VAL A 88 15.74 -0.39 4.34
C VAL A 88 14.94 0.68 3.59
N PHE A 89 13.63 0.52 3.44
CA PHE A 89 12.78 1.51 2.76
C PHE A 89 12.53 2.76 3.62
N TYR A 90 12.48 2.62 4.95
CA TYR A 90 12.41 3.75 5.87
C TYR A 90 13.56 4.76 5.65
N ARG A 91 14.77 4.26 5.38
CA ARG A 91 15.94 5.11 5.06
C ARG A 91 15.80 5.87 3.74
N LEU A 92 14.86 5.49 2.89
CA LEU A 92 14.53 6.17 1.64
C LEU A 92 13.33 7.11 1.77
N GLY A 93 12.78 7.26 2.98
CA GLY A 93 11.69 8.18 3.29
C GLY A 93 10.29 7.57 3.27
N THR A 94 10.18 6.24 3.29
CA THR A 94 8.87 5.56 3.40
C THR A 94 8.46 5.33 4.85
N THR A 95 7.18 5.06 5.06
CA THR A 95 6.66 4.33 6.22
C THR A 95 6.01 3.04 5.70
N GLY A 96 5.50 2.19 6.60
CA GLY A 96 4.82 0.98 6.17
C GLY A 96 4.48 0.06 7.32
N GLU A 97 3.78 -1.01 6.98
CA GLU A 97 3.31 -2.03 7.91
C GLU A 97 3.68 -3.41 7.37
N GLY A 98 3.84 -4.40 8.26
CA GLY A 98 4.04 -5.81 7.90
C GLY A 98 2.92 -6.69 8.44
N ILE A 99 2.46 -7.66 7.64
CA ILE A 99 1.45 -8.65 8.06
C ILE A 99 1.96 -10.08 7.85
N GLU A 100 1.87 -10.87 8.92
CA GLU A 100 2.48 -12.20 8.95
C GLU A 100 1.81 -13.21 8.04
N GLN A 101 0.48 -13.23 8.08
CA GLN A 101 -0.36 -14.20 7.38
C GLN A 101 -0.07 -14.28 5.87
N PHE A 102 0.39 -13.17 5.28
CA PHE A 102 0.68 -13.08 3.84
C PHE A 102 2.16 -12.86 3.54
N ARG A 103 3.03 -12.94 4.54
CA ARG A 103 4.47 -12.62 4.41
C ARG A 103 4.71 -11.26 3.76
N MET A 104 3.85 -10.29 4.08
CA MET A 104 3.67 -9.10 3.26
C MET A 104 4.13 -7.83 3.98
N VAL A 105 4.63 -6.88 3.21
CA VAL A 105 4.88 -5.49 3.62
C VAL A 105 4.10 -4.56 2.71
N ALA A 106 3.38 -3.60 3.28
CA ALA A 106 2.76 -2.50 2.56
C ALA A 106 3.48 -1.20 2.93
N LEU A 107 4.04 -0.53 1.92
CA LEU A 107 4.77 0.72 2.05
C LEU A 107 3.86 1.89 1.71
N ASP A 108 3.86 2.88 2.60
CA ASP A 108 3.37 4.23 2.33
C ASP A 108 4.54 5.08 1.86
N VAL A 109 4.51 5.48 0.58
CA VAL A 109 5.60 6.17 -0.10
C VAL A 109 5.16 7.61 -0.38
N PRO A 110 5.54 8.58 0.47
CA PRO A 110 5.14 9.97 0.28
C PRO A 110 5.96 10.65 -0.84
N PRO A 111 5.48 11.77 -1.43
CA PRO A 111 6.10 12.39 -2.61
C PRO A 111 7.51 12.93 -2.36
N GLN A 112 7.88 13.20 -1.11
CA GLN A 112 9.22 13.61 -0.71
C GLN A 112 10.23 12.44 -0.58
N ALA A 113 9.77 11.19 -0.66
CA ALA A 113 10.64 10.02 -0.61
C ALA A 113 11.53 9.93 -1.87
N ASN A 114 12.62 9.18 -1.79
CA ASN A 114 13.54 9.02 -2.91
C ASN A 114 13.00 7.99 -3.92
N LEU A 115 11.99 8.38 -4.71
CA LEU A 115 11.27 7.48 -5.62
C LEU A 115 12.20 6.70 -6.58
N PRO A 116 13.18 7.32 -7.26
CA PRO A 116 14.09 6.57 -8.12
C PRO A 116 14.87 5.49 -7.37
N LYS A 117 15.36 5.79 -6.16
CA LYS A 117 16.12 4.82 -5.37
C LYS A 117 15.24 3.71 -4.81
N ILE A 118 13.99 4.01 -4.48
CA ILE A 118 12.99 3.03 -4.04
C ILE A 118 12.70 2.05 -5.17
N ARG A 119 12.42 2.54 -6.39
CA ARG A 119 12.21 1.68 -7.57
C ARG A 119 13.43 0.80 -7.87
N GLU A 120 14.62 1.39 -7.93
CA GLU A 120 15.86 0.64 -8.15
C GLU A 120 16.03 -0.50 -7.13
N LEU A 121 15.71 -0.23 -5.85
CA LEU A 121 15.79 -1.25 -4.80
C LEU A 121 14.73 -2.34 -4.98
N LEU A 122 13.48 -1.99 -5.31
CA LEU A 122 12.40 -2.94 -5.55
C LEU A 122 12.76 -3.90 -6.69
N GLU A 123 13.19 -3.36 -7.84
CA GLU A 123 13.57 -4.12 -9.03
C GLU A 123 14.81 -4.99 -8.77
N HIS A 124 15.79 -4.45 -8.03
CA HIS A 124 16.94 -5.24 -7.61
C HIS A 124 16.54 -6.42 -6.73
N GLY A 125 15.69 -6.20 -5.72
CA GLY A 125 15.26 -7.25 -4.82
C GLY A 125 14.38 -8.31 -5.50
N GLU A 126 13.56 -7.91 -6.47
CA GLU A 126 12.82 -8.84 -7.33
C GLU A 126 13.76 -9.71 -8.16
N THR A 127 14.76 -9.10 -8.81
CA THR A 127 15.81 -9.84 -9.57
C THR A 127 16.60 -10.81 -8.68
N LYS A 128 16.70 -10.52 -7.39
CA LYS A 128 17.37 -11.37 -6.39
C LYS A 128 16.41 -12.36 -5.71
N GLU A 129 15.15 -12.42 -6.13
CA GLU A 129 14.11 -13.26 -5.55
C GLU A 129 13.91 -13.02 -4.03
N TRP A 130 14.17 -11.81 -3.56
CA TRP A 130 13.94 -11.43 -2.16
C TRP A 130 12.47 -11.17 -1.88
N TRP A 131 11.75 -10.68 -2.87
CA TRP A 131 10.32 -10.40 -2.83
C TRP A 131 9.72 -10.38 -4.24
N HIS A 132 8.40 -10.55 -4.30
CA HIS A 132 7.59 -9.98 -5.39
C HIS A 132 7.04 -8.64 -4.94
N TRP A 133 6.79 -7.71 -5.86
CA TRP A 133 6.19 -6.43 -5.51
C TRP A 133 5.13 -5.99 -6.52
N GLU A 134 4.21 -5.14 -6.08
CA GLU A 134 3.16 -4.59 -6.93
C GLU A 134 2.80 -3.14 -6.54
N GLU A 135 2.17 -2.46 -7.49
CA GLU A 135 1.63 -1.12 -7.36
C GLU A 135 0.16 -1.19 -6.89
N GLY A 136 -0.11 -0.75 -5.66
CA GLY A 136 -1.46 -0.67 -5.11
C GLY A 136 -2.17 0.62 -5.49
N CYS A 137 -1.47 1.75 -5.36
CA CYS A 137 -1.88 3.08 -5.84
C CYS A 137 -0.62 3.90 -6.12
N VAL A 138 -0.52 4.52 -7.30
CA VAL A 138 0.69 5.23 -7.73
C VAL A 138 0.36 6.57 -8.35
N THR A 139 1.34 7.46 -8.34
CA THR A 139 1.24 8.81 -8.91
C THR A 139 1.99 8.90 -10.24
N ALA A 140 1.71 9.94 -11.02
CA ALA A 140 2.49 10.24 -12.24
C ALA A 140 3.99 10.44 -11.96
N ALA A 141 4.34 10.96 -10.78
CA ALA A 141 5.74 11.11 -10.35
C ALA A 141 6.43 9.74 -10.17
N TRP A 142 5.70 8.77 -9.62
CA TRP A 142 6.16 7.39 -9.53
C TRP A 142 6.31 6.75 -10.91
N GLU A 143 5.30 6.87 -11.78
CA GLU A 143 5.32 6.31 -13.13
C GLU A 143 6.50 6.84 -13.97
N ALA A 144 6.87 8.11 -13.79
CA ALA A 144 8.00 8.71 -14.48
C ALA A 144 9.35 8.04 -14.14
N THR A 145 9.47 7.37 -12.99
CA THR A 145 10.69 6.66 -12.60
C THR A 145 10.94 5.39 -13.41
N ALA A 146 9.91 4.80 -14.05
CA ALA A 146 10.05 3.60 -14.88
C ALA A 146 10.65 3.90 -16.27
N ARG A 147 10.84 5.17 -16.63
CA ARG A 147 11.29 5.61 -17.97
C ARG A 147 12.77 6.02 -18.01
N VAL A 148 13.56 5.66 -17.00
CA VAL A 148 14.97 6.07 -16.85
C VAL A 148 15.89 4.88 -17.03
#